data_AF-A0A9X3J206-F1
#
_entry.id   AF-A0A9X3J206-F1
#
_cell.length_a   1.000
_cell.length_b   1.000
_cell.length_c   1.000
_cell.angle_alpha   90.00
_cell.angle_beta   90.00
_cell.angle_gamma   90.00
#
_symmetry.space_group_name_H-M   'P 1'
#
loop_
_entity.id
_entity.type
_entity.pdbx_description
1 polymer ?
#
loop_
_entity_poly.entity_id
_entity_poly.type
_entity_poly.pdbx_seq_one_letter_code
_entity_poly.pdbx_strand_id
1 'polypeptide(L)'
;MLHFYADDAADDVSPTLFFSPVSAPVADPDSRVDARDADALALAERLGQVALSNRDLVAAEQHFRGALQLRQRCGGVARLGLPQAFGRLGVVAVHRGDLSQAEALFELGLELARALRPTLGLEDAVLLHNLGFVARRRGQLQEAETHFLGALAIKVRVLGWAHATVATTLTSLGSVLLRLRRAAEALTHLERALQIFDGCSGEAGPALALVRMTRGQAQLQLGQRDAAERSFVDALAVVASTPAPAALLARGHFLLARALWPRDPAAARASALAARRCVLGDRRSRPDRVHVIDEWLAAHPEPTA
;
A
#
# COMPACT_ATOMS: atom_id res chain seq x y z
N MET A 1 -12.22 -24.59 8.39
CA MET A 1 -12.15 -23.31 9.14
C MET A 1 -10.73 -22.69 9.18
N LEU A 2 -9.70 -23.36 8.63
CA LEU A 2 -8.29 -22.90 8.57
C LEU A 2 -7.94 -21.97 7.37
N HIS A 3 -8.91 -21.53 6.57
CA HIS A 3 -8.65 -20.86 5.29
C HIS A 3 -8.45 -19.33 5.37
N PHE A 4 -8.62 -18.70 6.53
CA PHE A 4 -8.67 -17.23 6.66
C PHE A 4 -7.47 -16.62 7.38
N TYR A 5 -6.79 -17.35 8.28
CA TYR A 5 -5.71 -16.79 9.11
C TYR A 5 -4.38 -16.62 8.37
N ALA A 6 -4.15 -17.35 7.27
CA ALA A 6 -2.86 -17.35 6.55
C ALA A 6 -2.72 -16.21 5.51
N ASP A 7 -3.81 -15.53 5.12
CA ASP A 7 -3.74 -14.42 4.16
C ASP A 7 -3.24 -13.10 4.81
N ASP A 8 -3.41 -12.91 6.13
CA ASP A 8 -2.97 -11.69 6.82
C ASP A 8 -1.43 -11.59 6.98
N ALA A 9 -0.73 -12.73 7.11
CA ALA A 9 0.73 -12.75 7.23
C ALA A 9 1.46 -12.49 5.89
N ALA A 10 0.81 -12.81 4.76
CA ALA A 10 1.33 -12.60 3.41
C ALA A 10 0.99 -11.21 2.83
N ASP A 11 0.10 -10.44 3.47
CA ASP A 11 -0.39 -9.15 2.97
C ASP A 11 0.53 -7.95 3.30
N ASP A 12 1.61 -8.19 4.04
CA ASP A 12 2.58 -7.17 4.48
C ASP A 12 3.66 -6.88 3.41
N VAL A 13 3.28 -6.78 2.13
CA VAL A 13 4.11 -6.00 1.20
C VAL A 13 4.23 -4.61 1.83
N SER A 14 5.46 -4.08 1.98
CA SER A 14 5.76 -2.80 2.62
C SER A 14 4.58 -1.84 2.48
N PRO A 15 4.11 -1.24 3.58
CA PRO A 15 2.81 -0.58 3.58
C PRO A 15 2.85 0.41 2.42
N THR A 16 1.93 0.27 1.46
CA THR A 16 1.85 1.15 0.29
C THR A 16 1.27 2.47 0.75
N LEU A 17 1.93 3.07 1.74
CA LEU A 17 1.60 4.34 2.31
C LEU A 17 2.02 5.36 1.27
N PHE A 18 1.06 6.18 0.91
CA PHE A 18 1.34 7.28 0.02
C PHE A 18 1.86 8.44 0.86
N PHE A 19 2.86 9.11 0.32
CA PHE A 19 3.28 10.42 0.80
C PHE A 19 2.69 11.47 -0.11
N SER A 20 2.22 12.57 0.46
CA SER A 20 2.12 13.80 -0.30
C SER A 20 3.55 14.22 -0.70
N PRO A 21 3.81 14.54 -1.98
CA PRO A 21 5.12 15.04 -2.39
C PRO A 21 5.51 16.26 -1.55
N VAL A 22 6.82 16.51 -1.41
CA VAL A 22 7.30 17.75 -0.80
C VAL A 22 6.86 18.90 -1.68
N SER A 23 5.78 19.59 -1.29
CA SER A 23 5.28 20.76 -2.02
C SER A 23 6.38 21.81 -2.06
N ALA A 24 6.60 22.41 -3.23
CA ALA A 24 7.50 23.54 -3.35
C ALA A 24 7.05 24.65 -2.38
N PRO A 25 7.98 25.38 -1.74
CA PRO A 25 7.60 26.51 -0.92
C PRO A 25 6.82 27.49 -1.80
N VAL A 26 5.52 27.64 -1.53
CA VAL A 26 4.72 28.68 -2.14
C VAL A 26 5.22 29.97 -1.50
N ALA A 27 5.99 30.74 -2.27
CA ALA A 27 6.41 32.07 -1.86
C ALA A 27 5.14 32.92 -1.72
N ASP A 28 4.71 33.13 -0.48
CA ASP A 28 3.66 34.09 -0.15
C ASP A 28 4.36 35.43 0.12
N PRO A 29 4.19 36.43 -0.76
CA PRO A 29 4.83 37.73 -0.64
C PRO A 29 4.40 38.51 0.61
N ASP A 30 3.27 38.14 1.24
CA ASP A 30 2.76 38.74 2.48
C ASP A 30 3.09 37.92 3.73
N SER A 31 3.73 36.75 3.58
CA SER A 31 4.10 35.91 4.71
C SER A 31 5.39 36.40 5.36
N ARG A 32 5.39 36.52 6.69
CA ARG A 32 6.61 36.63 7.51
C ARG A 32 7.47 35.35 7.49
N VAL A 33 7.33 34.50 6.47
CA VAL A 33 8.19 33.34 6.30
C VAL A 33 9.46 33.87 5.69
N ASP A 34 10.48 34.07 6.54
CA ASP A 34 11.83 34.32 6.03
C ASP A 34 12.16 33.18 5.05
N ALA A 35 12.74 33.48 3.89
CA ALA A 35 13.10 32.47 2.88
C ALA A 35 13.90 31.29 3.48
N ARG A 36 14.65 31.58 4.56
CA ARG A 36 15.38 30.60 5.38
C ARG A 36 14.48 29.57 6.07
N ASP A 37 13.30 29.95 6.56
CA ASP A 37 12.35 29.03 7.21
C ASP A 37 11.68 28.12 6.19
N ALA A 38 11.39 28.64 4.98
CA ALA A 38 10.87 27.85 3.87
C ALA A 38 11.89 26.79 3.40
N ASP A 39 13.15 27.18 3.26
CA ASP A 39 14.25 26.27 2.90
C ASP A 39 14.49 25.22 4.01
N ALA A 40 14.50 25.65 5.28
CA ALA A 40 14.66 24.75 6.42
C ALA A 40 13.51 23.72 6.50
N LEU A 41 12.29 24.14 6.22
CA LEU A 41 11.12 23.27 6.16
C LEU A 41 11.27 22.22 5.04
N ALA A 42 11.57 22.65 3.82
CA ALA A 42 11.75 21.73 2.69
C ALA A 42 12.90 20.74 2.93
N LEU A 43 13.99 21.20 3.53
CA LEU A 43 15.13 20.35 3.90
C LEU A 43 14.74 19.32 4.97
N ALA A 44 14.07 19.74 6.05
CA ALA A 44 13.61 18.84 7.10
C ALA A 44 12.68 17.76 6.55
N GLU A 45 11.76 18.11 5.65
CA GLU A 45 10.85 17.15 5.02
C GLU A 45 11.58 16.14 4.13
N ARG A 46 12.56 16.59 3.36
CA ARG A 46 13.40 15.72 2.54
C ARG A 46 14.28 14.79 3.39
N LEU A 47 14.91 15.31 4.44
CA LEU A 47 15.71 14.50 5.37
C LEU A 47 14.84 13.46 6.08
N GLY A 48 13.64 13.83 6.50
CA GLY A 48 12.67 12.89 7.06
C GLY A 48 12.30 11.77 6.09
N GLN A 49 12.10 12.09 4.81
CA GLN A 49 11.81 11.09 3.78
C GLN A 49 12.99 10.15 3.52
N VAL A 50 14.22 10.69 3.47
CA VAL A 50 15.44 9.89 3.31
C VAL A 50 15.64 8.96 4.51
N ALA A 51 15.45 9.48 5.73
CA ALA A 51 15.53 8.69 6.95
C ALA A 51 14.50 7.55 6.96
N LEU A 52 13.25 7.80 6.53
CA LEU A 52 12.24 6.74 6.37
C LEU A 52 12.65 5.68 5.36
N SER A 53 13.16 6.09 4.19
CA SER A 53 13.66 5.17 3.17
C SER A 53 14.81 4.29 3.70
N ASN A 54 15.63 4.83 4.60
CA ASN A 54 16.70 4.12 5.29
C ASN A 54 16.22 3.33 6.53
N ARG A 55 14.92 3.35 6.84
CA ARG A 55 14.30 2.78 8.04
C ARG A 55 14.83 3.36 9.37
N ASP A 56 15.45 4.53 9.33
CA ASP A 56 15.75 5.29 10.54
C ASP A 56 14.50 6.04 11.00
N LEU A 57 13.63 5.31 11.70
CA LEU A 57 12.35 5.83 12.17
C LEU A 57 12.52 6.90 13.26
N VAL A 58 13.67 6.95 13.93
CA VAL A 58 13.96 7.95 14.97
C VAL A 58 14.33 9.26 14.29
N ALA A 59 15.30 9.26 13.38
CA ALA A 59 15.69 10.44 12.62
C ALA A 59 14.52 10.97 11.77
N ALA A 60 13.75 10.09 11.14
CA ALA A 60 12.56 10.47 10.38
C ALA A 60 11.56 11.27 11.22
N GLU A 61 11.23 10.75 12.41
CA GLU A 61 10.30 11.42 13.32
C GLU A 61 10.84 12.77 13.80
N GLN A 62 12.14 12.85 14.13
CA GLN A 62 12.78 14.09 14.54
C GLN A 62 12.67 15.16 13.44
N HIS A 63 13.00 14.79 12.20
CA HIS A 63 12.91 15.71 11.06
C HIS A 63 11.47 16.16 10.77
N PHE A 64 10.49 15.25 10.79
CA PHE A 64 9.09 15.62 10.59
C PHE A 64 8.49 16.42 11.74
N ARG A 65 8.89 16.16 13.00
CA ARG A 65 8.50 17.02 14.14
C ARG A 65 9.10 18.42 14.00
N GLY A 66 10.36 18.54 13.57
CA GLY A 66 10.98 19.83 13.28
C GLY A 66 10.23 20.60 12.19
N ALA A 67 9.88 19.93 11.09
CA ALA A 67 9.06 20.49 10.02
C ALA A 67 7.68 20.96 10.52
N LEU A 68 7.01 20.15 11.35
CA LEU A 68 5.72 20.52 11.96
C LEU A 68 5.85 21.77 12.83
N GLN A 69 6.88 21.85 13.68
CA GLN A 69 7.12 23.02 14.53
C GLN A 69 7.40 24.29 13.73
N LEU A 70 8.08 24.20 12.59
CA LEU A 70 8.25 25.34 11.68
C LEU A 70 6.89 25.77 11.09
N ARG A 71 6.10 24.81 10.57
CA ARG A 71 4.75 25.10 10.04
C ARG A 71 3.79 25.69 11.07
N GLN A 72 3.91 25.32 12.34
CA GLN A 72 3.07 25.88 13.42
C GLN A 72 3.45 27.32 13.78
N ARG A 73 4.74 27.66 13.69
CA ARG A 73 5.25 29.02 13.94
C ARG A 73 4.92 29.97 12.79
N CYS A 74 4.93 29.46 11.57
CA CYS A 74 4.57 30.23 10.37
C CYS A 74 3.03 30.30 10.19
N GLY A 75 2.46 31.51 10.19
CA GLY A 75 1.05 31.72 9.85
C GLY A 75 0.77 31.59 8.33
N GLY A 76 -0.48 31.87 7.92
CA GLY A 76 -0.83 31.99 6.50
C GLY A 76 -0.76 30.67 5.71
N VAL A 77 -0.18 30.72 4.51
CA VAL A 77 -0.10 29.59 3.55
C VAL A 77 0.61 28.37 4.15
N ALA A 78 1.54 28.56 5.09
CA ALA A 78 2.21 27.45 5.77
C ALA A 78 1.25 26.54 6.54
N ARG A 79 0.12 27.07 7.04
CA ARG A 79 -0.92 26.30 7.73
C ARG A 79 -1.61 25.30 6.81
N LEU A 80 -1.69 25.58 5.50
CA LEU A 80 -2.25 24.64 4.51
C LEU A 80 -1.44 23.34 4.40
N GLY A 81 -0.19 23.35 4.90
CA GLY A 81 0.70 22.21 4.95
C GLY A 81 0.67 21.39 6.26
N LEU A 82 -0.14 21.79 7.25
CA LEU A 82 -0.26 21.05 8.51
C LEU A 82 -0.84 19.64 8.32
N PRO A 83 -1.91 19.42 7.53
CA PRO A 83 -2.44 18.07 7.28
C PRO A 83 -1.40 17.05 6.84
N GLN A 84 -0.49 17.46 5.95
CA GLN A 84 0.56 16.67 5.33
C GLN A 84 1.68 16.39 6.35
N ALA A 85 1.99 17.35 7.23
CA ALA A 85 2.95 17.15 8.31
C ALA A 85 2.46 16.09 9.30
N PHE A 86 1.18 16.12 9.69
CA PHE A 86 0.57 15.07 10.50
C PHE A 86 0.54 13.73 9.76
N GLY A 87 0.18 13.72 8.47
CA GLY A 87 0.23 12.52 7.64
C GLY A 87 1.60 11.86 7.61
N ARG A 88 2.68 12.64 7.50
CA ARG A 88 4.05 12.09 7.52
C ARG A 88 4.39 11.44 8.86
N LEU A 89 4.04 12.07 9.98
CA LEU A 89 4.20 11.47 11.30
C LEU A 89 3.34 10.20 11.45
N GLY A 90 2.13 10.20 10.90
CA GLY A 90 1.26 9.01 10.86
C GLY A 90 1.92 7.85 10.12
N VAL A 91 2.59 8.12 9.00
CA VAL A 91 3.37 7.10 8.28
C VAL A 91 4.53 6.56 9.15
N VAL A 92 5.23 7.42 9.89
CA VAL A 92 6.26 6.94 10.83
C VAL A 92 5.65 6.01 11.88
N ALA A 93 4.50 6.36 12.45
CA ALA A 93 3.79 5.54 13.43
C ALA A 93 3.39 4.17 12.85
N VAL A 94 2.89 4.10 11.61
CA VAL A 94 2.62 2.84 10.91
C VAL A 94 3.88 1.99 10.81
N HIS A 95 5.03 2.58 10.43
CA HIS A 95 6.29 1.85 10.32
C HIS A 95 6.80 1.32 11.67
N ARG A 96 6.45 1.97 12.79
CA ARG A 96 6.72 1.48 14.15
C ARG A 96 5.74 0.39 14.62
N GLY A 97 4.65 0.18 13.88
CA GLY A 97 3.57 -0.73 14.27
C GLY A 97 2.54 -0.11 15.21
N ASP A 98 2.65 1.19 15.52
CA ASP A 98 1.66 1.90 16.33
C ASP A 98 0.50 2.38 15.45
N LEU A 99 -0.42 1.46 15.19
CA LEU A 99 -1.59 1.73 14.34
C LEU A 99 -2.55 2.73 14.98
N SER A 100 -2.64 2.78 16.32
CA SER A 100 -3.52 3.72 17.03
C SER A 100 -3.01 5.15 16.93
N GLN A 101 -1.70 5.35 17.11
CA GLN A 101 -1.10 6.67 16.90
C GLN A 101 -1.19 7.09 15.43
N ALA A 102 -0.98 6.15 14.49
CA ALA A 102 -1.11 6.45 13.07
C ALA A 102 -2.51 6.95 12.69
N GLU A 103 -3.54 6.25 13.15
CA GLU A 103 -4.95 6.60 12.96
C GLU A 103 -5.23 8.03 13.45
N ALA A 104 -4.91 8.30 14.72
CA ALA A 104 -5.12 9.62 15.33
C ALA A 104 -4.40 10.75 14.56
N LEU A 105 -3.19 10.50 14.06
CA LEU A 105 -2.43 11.47 13.26
C LEU A 105 -3.07 11.72 11.89
N PHE A 106 -3.56 10.68 11.21
CA PHE A 106 -4.22 10.84 9.93
C PHE A 106 -5.60 11.51 10.07
N GLU A 107 -6.37 11.17 11.10
CA GLU A 107 -7.65 11.80 11.42
C GLU A 107 -7.47 13.29 11.70
N LEU A 108 -6.52 13.64 12.58
CA LEU A 108 -6.20 15.03 12.89
C LEU A 108 -5.79 15.81 11.63
N GLY A 109 -4.97 15.20 10.77
CA GLY A 109 -4.61 15.79 9.48
C GLY A 109 -5.85 16.08 8.61
N LEU A 110 -6.78 15.14 8.55
CA LEU A 110 -8.00 15.25 7.73
C LEU A 110 -8.98 16.28 8.31
N GLU A 111 -9.12 16.35 9.63
CA GLU A 111 -9.91 17.37 10.33
C GLU A 111 -9.37 18.77 10.04
N LEU A 112 -8.06 18.96 10.14
CA LEU A 112 -7.40 20.22 9.80
C LEU A 112 -7.61 20.58 8.33
N ALA A 113 -7.51 19.62 7.42
CA ALA A 113 -7.75 19.87 6.00
C ALA A 113 -9.17 20.38 5.74
N ARG A 114 -10.17 19.80 6.39
CA ARG A 114 -11.58 20.23 6.31
C ARG A 114 -11.80 21.62 6.91
N ALA A 115 -11.08 21.95 7.99
CA ALA A 115 -11.17 23.26 8.63
C ALA A 115 -10.49 24.37 7.81
N LEU A 116 -9.41 24.05 7.10
CA LEU A 116 -8.60 25.01 6.35
C LEU A 116 -9.11 25.26 4.93
N ARG A 117 -9.81 24.31 4.32
CA ARG A 117 -10.22 24.38 2.90
C ARG A 117 -11.66 23.86 2.71
N PRO A 118 -12.47 24.53 1.86
CA PRO A 118 -13.85 24.10 1.59
C PRO A 118 -13.93 22.82 0.77
N THR A 119 -12.87 22.49 0.01
CA THR A 119 -12.81 21.28 -0.80
C THR A 119 -11.49 20.54 -0.54
N LEU A 120 -11.59 19.22 -0.40
CA LEU A 120 -10.43 18.36 -0.22
C LEU A 120 -9.67 18.17 -1.53
N GLY A 121 -8.35 18.16 -1.46
CA GLY A 121 -7.42 17.97 -2.58
C GLY A 121 -6.74 16.61 -2.59
N LEU A 122 -5.81 16.41 -3.53
CA LEU A 122 -5.07 15.15 -3.67
C LEU A 122 -4.27 14.76 -2.42
N GLU A 123 -3.78 15.74 -1.69
CA GLU A 123 -3.05 15.51 -0.44
C GLU A 123 -3.97 14.91 0.65
N ASP A 124 -5.24 15.28 0.66
CA ASP A 124 -6.23 14.76 1.61
C ASP A 124 -6.68 13.34 1.22
N ALA A 125 -6.67 13.03 -0.08
CA ALA A 125 -6.90 11.67 -0.58
C ALA A 125 -5.81 10.70 -0.11
N VAL A 126 -4.58 11.18 0.14
CA VAL A 126 -3.49 10.39 0.71
C VAL A 126 -3.79 10.04 2.17
N LEU A 127 -4.27 11.00 2.97
CA LEU A 127 -4.67 10.76 4.36
C LEU A 127 -5.79 9.71 4.45
N LEU A 128 -6.84 9.87 3.62
CA LEU A 128 -7.92 8.89 3.51
C LEU A 128 -7.41 7.52 3.09
N HIS A 129 -6.52 7.45 2.10
CA HIS A 129 -5.95 6.17 1.69
C HIS A 129 -5.18 5.50 2.84
N ASN A 130 -4.40 6.27 3.61
CA ASN A 130 -3.63 5.74 4.72
C ASN A 130 -4.52 5.34 5.91
N LEU A 131 -5.63 6.05 6.18
CA LEU A 131 -6.67 5.60 7.12
C LEU A 131 -7.29 4.27 6.67
N GLY A 132 -7.60 4.15 5.38
CA GLY A 132 -8.08 2.89 4.81
C GLY A 132 -7.08 1.73 5.00
N PHE A 133 -5.79 2.02 4.85
CA PHE A 133 -4.74 1.06 5.15
C PHE A 133 -4.71 0.66 6.63
N VAL A 134 -4.78 1.62 7.56
CA VAL A 134 -4.77 1.37 9.01
C VAL A 134 -5.99 0.57 9.44
N ALA A 135 -7.20 0.99 9.04
CA ALA A 135 -8.45 0.28 9.31
C ALA A 135 -8.39 -1.16 8.78
N ARG A 136 -7.88 -1.36 7.56
CA ARG A 136 -7.67 -2.71 6.99
C ARG A 136 -6.74 -3.56 7.85
N ARG A 137 -5.64 -2.99 8.36
CA ARG A 137 -4.68 -3.68 9.23
C ARG A 137 -5.24 -4.03 10.60
N ARG A 138 -6.19 -3.26 11.11
CA ARG A 138 -6.93 -3.53 12.34
C ARG A 138 -8.12 -4.48 12.16
N GLY A 139 -8.42 -4.88 10.92
CA GLY A 139 -9.57 -5.72 10.59
C GLY A 139 -10.90 -4.97 10.47
N GLN A 140 -10.90 -3.64 10.54
CA GLN A 140 -12.07 -2.78 10.34
C GLN A 140 -12.35 -2.61 8.83
N LEU A 141 -12.84 -3.67 8.19
CA LEU A 141 -12.94 -3.74 6.73
C LEU A 141 -13.95 -2.75 6.13
N GLN A 142 -15.09 -2.53 6.77
CA GLN A 142 -16.10 -1.58 6.28
C GLN A 142 -15.62 -0.13 6.36
N GLU A 143 -14.87 0.20 7.41
CA GLU A 143 -14.24 1.51 7.58
C GLU A 143 -13.13 1.70 6.53
N ALA A 144 -12.32 0.66 6.29
CA ALA A 144 -11.32 0.67 5.23
C ALA A 144 -11.92 0.93 3.84
N GLU A 145 -13.03 0.26 3.52
CA GLU A 145 -13.79 0.46 2.29
C GLU A 145 -14.24 1.93 2.16
N THR A 146 -14.82 2.49 3.23
CA THR A 146 -15.29 3.88 3.26
C THR A 146 -14.17 4.87 2.98
N HIS A 147 -13.02 4.69 3.64
CA HIS A 147 -11.86 5.55 3.44
C HIS A 147 -11.27 5.43 2.02
N PHE A 148 -11.17 4.21 1.47
CA PHE A 148 -10.69 4.02 0.10
C PHE A 148 -11.64 4.60 -0.95
N LEU A 149 -12.95 4.48 -0.77
CA LEU A 149 -13.94 5.12 -1.64
C LEU A 149 -13.85 6.65 -1.59
N GLY A 150 -13.66 7.22 -0.40
CA GLY A 150 -13.42 8.65 -0.23
C GLY A 150 -12.16 9.13 -0.96
N ALA A 151 -11.04 8.41 -0.80
CA ALA A 151 -9.81 8.69 -1.52
C ALA A 151 -9.97 8.57 -3.04
N LEU A 152 -10.69 7.54 -3.51
CA LEU A 152 -10.98 7.29 -4.92
C LEU A 152 -11.78 8.45 -5.53
N ALA A 153 -12.84 8.90 -4.85
CA ALA A 153 -13.69 9.99 -5.31
C ALA A 153 -12.89 11.29 -5.53
N ILE A 154 -11.99 11.63 -4.60
CA ILE A 154 -11.12 12.81 -4.74
C ILE A 154 -10.15 12.63 -5.90
N LYS A 155 -9.46 11.49 -5.99
CA LYS A 155 -8.49 11.21 -7.06
C LYS A 155 -9.14 11.26 -8.43
N VAL A 156 -10.31 10.64 -8.60
CA VAL A 156 -11.06 10.68 -9.86
C VAL A 156 -11.49 12.10 -10.22
N ARG A 157 -11.99 12.88 -9.24
CA ARG A 157 -12.41 14.26 -9.49
C ARG A 157 -11.25 15.16 -9.93
N VAL A 158 -10.06 14.99 -9.35
CA VAL A 158 -8.91 15.89 -9.60
C VAL A 158 -8.02 15.42 -10.75
N LEU A 159 -7.81 14.11 -10.91
CA LEU A 159 -6.87 13.54 -11.89
C LEU A 159 -7.56 12.85 -13.07
N GLY A 160 -8.86 12.58 -12.96
CA GLY A 160 -9.59 11.73 -13.90
C GLY A 160 -9.34 10.24 -13.70
N TRP A 161 -10.12 9.42 -14.42
CA TRP A 161 -10.10 7.95 -14.27
C TRP A 161 -8.85 7.26 -14.79
N ALA A 162 -8.08 7.89 -15.68
CA ALA A 162 -6.94 7.27 -16.36
C ALA A 162 -5.64 7.35 -15.55
N HIS A 163 -5.63 8.00 -14.38
CA HIS A 163 -4.40 8.23 -13.64
C HIS A 163 -3.96 7.00 -12.82
N ALA A 164 -2.67 6.66 -12.83
CA ALA A 164 -2.15 5.46 -12.15
C ALA A 164 -2.48 5.36 -10.65
N THR A 165 -2.55 6.50 -9.94
CA THR A 165 -2.94 6.53 -8.50
C THR A 165 -4.42 6.19 -8.24
N VAL A 166 -5.28 6.24 -9.27
CA VAL A 166 -6.65 5.70 -9.23
C VAL A 166 -6.58 4.17 -9.21
N ALA A 167 -5.75 3.56 -10.08
CA ALA A 167 -5.57 2.11 -10.14
C ALA A 167 -5.03 1.53 -8.81
N THR A 168 -4.11 2.22 -8.14
CA THR A 168 -3.61 1.77 -6.82
C THR A 168 -4.70 1.78 -5.74
N THR A 169 -5.61 2.77 -5.79
CA THR A 169 -6.73 2.87 -4.85
C THR A 169 -7.78 1.80 -5.14
N LEU A 170 -8.10 1.56 -6.41
CA LEU A 170 -8.97 0.48 -6.87
C LEU A 170 -8.45 -0.90 -6.45
N THR A 171 -7.13 -1.11 -6.51
CA THR A 171 -6.50 -2.35 -6.06
C THR A 171 -6.65 -2.56 -4.55
N SER A 172 -6.47 -1.49 -3.77
CA SER A 172 -6.66 -1.52 -2.31
C SER A 172 -8.11 -1.81 -1.92
N LEU A 173 -9.06 -1.21 -2.65
CA LEU A 173 -10.48 -1.50 -2.52
C LEU A 173 -10.78 -2.97 -2.86
N GLY A 174 -10.23 -3.48 -3.96
CA GLY A 174 -10.36 -4.89 -4.35
C GLY A 174 -9.86 -5.85 -3.25
N SER A 175 -8.72 -5.54 -2.62
CA SER A 175 -8.21 -6.31 -1.47
C SER A 175 -9.18 -6.32 -0.28
N VAL A 176 -9.76 -5.17 0.08
CA VAL A 176 -10.75 -5.08 1.16
C VAL A 176 -12.02 -5.88 0.82
N LEU A 177 -12.53 -5.73 -0.40
CA LEU A 177 -13.71 -6.44 -0.88
C LEU A 177 -13.53 -7.96 -0.86
N LEU A 178 -12.32 -8.47 -1.16
CA LEU A 178 -12.02 -9.90 -1.04
C LEU A 178 -12.10 -10.42 0.40
N ARG A 179 -11.63 -9.62 1.36
CA ARG A 179 -11.75 -9.97 2.79
C ARG A 179 -13.21 -9.90 3.26
N LEU A 180 -14.00 -9.01 2.67
CA LEU A 180 -15.46 -8.93 2.84
C LEU A 180 -16.24 -10.00 2.05
N ARG A 181 -15.58 -10.92 1.34
CA ARG A 181 -16.19 -11.96 0.49
C ARG A 181 -17.02 -11.44 -0.68
N ARG A 182 -16.77 -10.20 -1.11
CA ARG A 182 -17.40 -9.53 -2.26
C ARG A 182 -16.51 -9.64 -3.50
N ALA A 183 -16.18 -10.88 -3.90
CA ALA A 183 -15.20 -11.17 -4.95
C ALA A 183 -15.60 -10.64 -6.34
N ALA A 184 -16.89 -10.67 -6.67
CA ALA A 184 -17.39 -10.16 -7.95
C ALA A 184 -17.18 -8.63 -8.07
N GLU A 185 -17.50 -7.89 -7.01
CA GLU A 185 -17.26 -6.44 -6.95
C GLU A 185 -15.77 -6.11 -6.96
N ALA A 186 -14.96 -6.91 -6.26
CA ALA A 186 -13.50 -6.79 -6.30
C ALA A 186 -12.98 -6.92 -7.74
N LEU A 187 -13.46 -7.92 -8.51
CA LEU A 187 -13.07 -8.08 -9.91
C LEU A 187 -13.36 -6.85 -10.76
N THR A 188 -14.54 -6.24 -10.62
CA THR A 188 -14.90 -5.03 -11.38
C THR A 188 -13.89 -3.90 -11.14
N HIS A 189 -13.51 -3.66 -9.88
CA HIS A 189 -12.51 -2.64 -9.57
C HIS A 189 -11.11 -3.00 -10.08
N LEU A 190 -10.73 -4.27 -10.02
CA LEU A 190 -9.42 -4.75 -10.45
C LEU A 190 -9.27 -4.74 -11.98
N GLU A 191 -10.32 -5.05 -12.73
CA GLU A 191 -10.35 -4.92 -14.18
C GLU A 191 -10.17 -3.47 -14.61
N ARG A 192 -10.82 -2.54 -13.90
CA ARG A 192 -10.61 -1.11 -14.14
C ARG A 192 -9.18 -0.67 -13.83
N ALA A 193 -8.59 -1.18 -12.75
CA ALA A 193 -7.19 -0.91 -12.41
C ALA A 193 -6.22 -1.45 -13.47
N LEU A 194 -6.48 -2.64 -14.03
CA LEU A 194 -5.68 -3.21 -15.12
C LEU A 194 -5.76 -2.36 -16.39
N GLN A 195 -6.95 -1.93 -16.80
CA GLN A 195 -7.13 -1.05 -17.97
C GLN A 195 -6.31 0.24 -17.87
N ILE A 196 -6.18 0.80 -16.67
CA ILE A 196 -5.36 1.99 -16.43
C ILE A 196 -3.88 1.65 -16.63
N PHE A 197 -3.41 0.53 -16.09
CA PHE A 197 -2.00 0.12 -16.21
C PHE A 197 -1.61 -0.35 -17.63
N ASP A 198 -2.53 -0.95 -18.39
CA ASP A 198 -2.29 -1.33 -19.79
C ASP A 198 -2.03 -0.11 -20.69
N GLY A 199 -2.51 1.08 -20.27
CA GLY A 199 -2.24 2.37 -20.93
C GLY A 199 -0.95 3.08 -20.47
N CYS A 200 -0.22 2.54 -19.48
CA CYS A 200 0.98 3.16 -18.92
C CYS A 200 2.24 2.33 -19.22
N SER A 201 3.04 2.77 -20.20
CA SER A 201 4.32 2.12 -20.55
C SER A 201 5.39 2.42 -19.48
N GLY A 202 5.90 1.40 -18.78
CA GLY A 202 7.25 1.42 -18.20
C GLY A 202 7.40 1.54 -16.67
N GLU A 203 6.47 2.15 -15.94
CA GLU A 203 6.65 2.39 -14.47
C GLU A 203 5.76 1.50 -13.58
N ALA A 204 4.91 0.67 -14.16
CA ALA A 204 3.84 -0.02 -13.44
C ALA A 204 4.26 -1.33 -12.74
N GLY A 205 5.47 -1.86 -12.95
CA GLY A 205 5.83 -3.26 -12.66
C GLY A 205 5.27 -3.84 -11.35
N PRO A 206 5.74 -3.37 -10.17
CA PRO A 206 5.25 -3.88 -8.89
C PRO A 206 3.76 -3.65 -8.63
N ALA A 207 3.21 -2.50 -9.07
CA ALA A 207 1.80 -2.17 -8.86
C ALA A 207 0.88 -3.03 -9.74
N LEU A 208 1.23 -3.19 -11.03
CA LEU A 208 0.55 -4.06 -11.99
C LEU A 208 0.56 -5.52 -11.51
N ALA A 209 1.71 -5.99 -11.01
CA ALA A 209 1.80 -7.32 -10.44
C ALA A 209 0.84 -7.51 -9.26
N LEU A 210 0.74 -6.52 -8.36
CA LEU A 210 -0.19 -6.57 -7.23
C LEU A 210 -1.66 -6.61 -7.70
N VAL A 211 -2.02 -5.84 -8.74
CA VAL A 211 -3.38 -5.89 -9.31
C VAL A 211 -3.68 -7.28 -9.86
N ARG A 212 -2.75 -7.85 -10.64
CA ARG A 212 -2.88 -9.21 -11.21
C ARG A 212 -3.00 -10.26 -10.12
N MET A 213 -2.20 -10.19 -9.06
CA MET A 213 -2.31 -11.09 -7.91
C MET A 213 -3.67 -10.96 -7.21
N THR A 214 -4.12 -9.73 -6.95
CA THR A 214 -5.41 -9.50 -6.28
C THR A 214 -6.57 -9.99 -7.16
N ARG A 215 -6.47 -9.84 -8.48
CA ARG A 215 -7.44 -10.41 -9.44
C ARG A 215 -7.43 -11.92 -9.41
N GLY A 216 -6.26 -12.56 -9.38
CA GLY A 216 -6.14 -14.00 -9.22
C GLY A 216 -6.80 -14.51 -7.93
N GLN A 217 -6.62 -13.80 -6.81
CA GLN A 217 -7.30 -14.12 -5.56
C GLN A 217 -8.83 -14.01 -5.67
N ALA A 218 -9.33 -12.99 -6.37
CA ALA A 218 -10.76 -12.85 -6.64
C ALA A 218 -11.32 -13.98 -7.51
N GLN A 219 -10.59 -14.36 -8.55
CA GLN A 219 -10.93 -15.49 -9.42
C GLN A 219 -10.97 -16.81 -8.63
N LEU A 220 -10.03 -17.04 -7.71
CA LEU A 220 -10.08 -18.21 -6.82
C LEU A 220 -11.35 -18.23 -5.95
N GLN A 221 -11.74 -17.10 -5.36
CA GLN A 221 -12.97 -17.02 -4.56
C GLN A 221 -14.24 -17.30 -5.38
N LEU A 222 -14.21 -17.02 -6.69
CA LEU A 222 -15.29 -17.31 -7.63
C LEU A 222 -15.17 -18.70 -8.28
N GLY A 223 -14.19 -19.52 -7.89
CA GLY A 223 -13.97 -20.86 -8.46
C GLY A 223 -13.29 -20.87 -9.83
N GLN A 224 -12.87 -19.73 -10.35
CA GLN A 224 -12.23 -19.57 -11.66
C GLN A 224 -10.72 -19.87 -11.59
N ARG A 225 -10.36 -21.11 -11.22
CA ARG A 225 -8.96 -21.51 -10.95
C ARG A 225 -8.02 -21.30 -12.14
N ASP A 226 -8.41 -21.68 -13.35
CA ASP A 226 -7.55 -21.53 -14.53
C ASP A 226 -7.24 -20.07 -14.85
N ALA A 227 -8.22 -19.18 -14.62
CA ALA A 227 -8.03 -17.75 -14.80
C ALA A 227 -7.11 -17.18 -13.70
N ALA A 228 -7.26 -17.66 -12.46
CA ALA A 228 -6.41 -17.27 -11.35
C ALA A 228 -4.94 -17.65 -11.55
N GLU A 229 -4.69 -18.88 -11.99
CA GLU A 229 -3.35 -19.36 -12.32
C GLU A 229 -2.67 -18.44 -13.35
N ARG A 230 -3.35 -18.14 -14.46
CA ARG A 230 -2.85 -17.20 -15.48
C ARG A 230 -2.53 -15.84 -14.86
N SER A 231 -3.44 -15.29 -14.04
CA SER A 231 -3.20 -14.02 -13.35
C SER A 231 -1.95 -14.04 -12.45
N PHE A 232 -1.67 -15.15 -11.76
CA PHE A 232 -0.46 -15.28 -10.93
C PHE A 232 0.81 -15.44 -11.75
N VAL A 233 0.78 -16.24 -12.82
CA VAL A 233 1.90 -16.38 -13.76
C VAL A 233 2.24 -15.04 -14.42
N ASP A 234 1.22 -14.32 -14.90
CA ASP A 234 1.37 -12.99 -15.48
C ASP A 234 1.91 -11.96 -14.49
N ALA A 235 1.55 -12.08 -13.20
CA ALA A 235 2.10 -11.24 -12.15
C ALA A 235 3.59 -11.56 -11.92
N LEU A 236 3.96 -12.84 -11.80
CA LEU A 236 5.36 -13.25 -11.61
C LEU A 236 6.25 -12.84 -12.78
N ALA A 237 5.75 -12.90 -14.02
CA ALA A 237 6.48 -12.44 -15.20
C ALA A 237 6.82 -10.94 -15.14
N VAL A 238 5.88 -10.11 -14.66
CA VAL A 238 6.11 -8.66 -14.48
C VAL A 238 7.13 -8.38 -13.37
N VAL A 239 7.07 -9.14 -12.29
CA VAL A 239 7.97 -8.99 -11.14
C VAL A 239 9.37 -9.50 -11.50
N ALA A 240 9.50 -10.51 -12.35
CA ALA A 240 10.80 -11.04 -12.81
C ALA A 240 11.52 -10.10 -13.79
N SER A 241 10.78 -9.27 -14.53
CA SER A 241 11.34 -8.29 -15.47
C SER A 241 11.66 -6.93 -14.83
N THR A 242 11.41 -6.77 -13.53
CA THR A 242 11.65 -5.52 -12.79
C THR A 242 12.43 -5.78 -11.49
N PRO A 243 13.21 -4.80 -10.97
CA PRO A 243 13.81 -4.93 -9.65
C PRO A 243 12.73 -4.82 -8.57
N ALA A 244 12.02 -5.92 -8.35
CA ALA A 244 10.90 -5.97 -7.44
C ALA A 244 11.30 -6.52 -6.05
N PRO A 245 10.56 -6.16 -4.99
CA PRO A 245 10.84 -6.68 -3.65
C PRO A 245 10.70 -8.20 -3.59
N ALA A 246 11.62 -8.88 -2.91
CA ALA A 246 11.57 -10.32 -2.69
C ALA A 246 10.24 -10.78 -2.04
N ALA A 247 9.66 -9.92 -1.19
CA ALA A 247 8.33 -10.11 -0.62
C ALA A 247 7.23 -10.28 -1.67
N LEU A 248 7.28 -9.53 -2.76
CA LEU A 248 6.28 -9.59 -3.83
C LEU A 248 6.43 -10.86 -4.67
N LEU A 249 7.68 -11.26 -4.98
CA LEU A 249 7.97 -12.56 -5.60
C LEU A 249 7.47 -13.73 -4.74
N ALA A 250 7.78 -13.69 -3.44
CA ALA A 250 7.33 -14.71 -2.49
C ALA A 250 5.80 -14.85 -2.49
N ARG A 251 5.09 -13.72 -2.43
CA ARG A 251 3.62 -13.69 -2.48
C ARG A 251 3.08 -14.31 -3.77
N GLY A 252 3.61 -13.90 -4.93
CA GLY A 252 3.18 -14.42 -6.22
C GLY A 252 3.33 -15.95 -6.31
N HIS A 253 4.48 -16.46 -5.91
CA HIS A 253 4.76 -17.89 -5.89
C HIS A 253 3.86 -18.66 -4.93
N PHE A 254 3.58 -18.14 -3.74
CA PHE A 254 2.71 -18.80 -2.78
C PHE A 254 1.24 -18.81 -3.22
N LEU A 255 0.76 -17.72 -3.85
CA LEU A 255 -0.57 -17.68 -4.43
C LEU A 255 -0.72 -18.65 -5.61
N LEU A 256 0.31 -18.76 -6.46
CA LEU A 256 0.35 -19.74 -7.53
C LEU A 256 0.30 -21.18 -6.99
N ALA A 257 1.05 -21.48 -5.93
CA ALA A 257 1.02 -22.79 -5.28
C ALA A 257 -0.41 -23.20 -4.86
N ARG A 258 -1.14 -22.27 -4.25
CA ARG A 258 -2.54 -22.48 -3.83
C ARG A 258 -3.50 -22.65 -5.00
N ALA A 259 -3.24 -22.01 -6.13
CA ALA A 259 -4.06 -22.13 -7.34
C ALA A 259 -3.89 -23.49 -8.01
N LEU A 260 -2.66 -24.00 -8.03
CA LEU A 260 -2.29 -25.28 -8.64
C LEU A 260 -2.76 -26.48 -7.82
N TRP A 261 -2.84 -26.36 -6.50
CA TRP A 261 -3.31 -27.45 -5.64
C TRP A 261 -4.85 -27.62 -5.69
N PRO A 262 -5.38 -28.86 -5.77
CA PRO A 262 -4.70 -30.16 -5.83
C PRO A 262 -4.44 -30.68 -7.25
N ARG A 263 -4.70 -29.89 -8.30
CA ARG A 263 -4.65 -30.35 -9.70
C ARG A 263 -3.24 -30.77 -10.14
N ASP A 264 -2.24 -30.01 -9.71
CA ASP A 264 -0.82 -30.31 -9.97
C ASP A 264 -0.02 -30.19 -8.65
N PRO A 265 0.02 -31.27 -7.85
CA PRO A 265 0.72 -31.28 -6.56
C PRO A 265 2.21 -30.95 -6.66
N ALA A 266 2.87 -31.42 -7.73
CA ALA A 266 4.30 -31.24 -7.93
C ALA A 266 4.60 -29.76 -8.25
N ALA A 267 3.89 -29.15 -9.20
CA ALA A 267 4.07 -27.74 -9.52
C ALA A 267 3.66 -26.82 -8.36
N ALA A 268 2.59 -27.17 -7.63
CA ALA A 268 2.16 -26.43 -6.45
C ALA A 268 3.28 -26.38 -5.38
N ARG A 269 3.87 -27.53 -5.07
CA ARG A 269 4.96 -27.63 -4.09
C ARG A 269 6.23 -26.90 -4.57
N ALA A 270 6.59 -27.04 -5.84
CA ALA A 270 7.72 -26.31 -6.43
C ALA A 270 7.54 -24.79 -6.30
N SER A 271 6.34 -24.27 -6.55
CA SER A 271 6.03 -22.85 -6.38
C SER A 271 6.07 -22.42 -4.91
N ALA A 272 5.58 -23.23 -3.97
CA ALA A 272 5.69 -22.93 -2.53
C ALA A 272 7.16 -22.89 -2.05
N LEU A 273 8.02 -23.79 -2.55
CA LEU A 273 9.46 -23.76 -2.26
C LEU A 273 10.16 -22.53 -2.86
N ALA A 274 9.75 -22.10 -4.06
CA ALA A 274 10.23 -20.84 -4.65
C ALA A 274 9.85 -19.64 -3.78
N ALA A 275 8.61 -19.60 -3.28
CA ALA A 275 8.17 -18.57 -2.33
C ALA A 275 9.06 -18.56 -1.07
N ARG A 276 9.29 -19.74 -0.48
CA ARG A 276 10.15 -19.90 0.71
C ARG A 276 11.56 -19.37 0.47
N ARG A 277 12.15 -19.69 -0.69
CA ARG A 277 13.50 -19.20 -1.07
C ARG A 277 13.55 -17.68 -1.17
N CYS A 278 12.52 -17.05 -1.73
CA CYS A 278 12.43 -15.59 -1.78
C CYS A 278 12.40 -14.96 -0.38
N VAL A 279 11.63 -15.55 0.55
CA VAL A 279 11.53 -15.07 1.94
C VAL A 279 12.87 -15.23 2.68
N LEU A 280 13.56 -16.37 2.53
CA LEU A 280 14.84 -16.63 3.19
C LEU A 280 16.01 -15.82 2.60
N GLY A 281 15.95 -15.50 1.31
CA GLY A 281 16.97 -14.70 0.62
C GLY A 281 16.95 -13.21 1.00
N ASP A 282 15.86 -12.72 1.57
CA ASP A 282 15.72 -11.32 1.99
C ASP A 282 15.92 -11.19 3.51
N ARG A 283 17.06 -10.62 3.90
CA ARG A 283 17.40 -10.32 5.31
C ARG A 283 16.39 -9.40 5.99
N ARG A 284 15.55 -8.69 5.21
CA ARG A 284 14.50 -7.78 5.69
C ARG A 284 13.14 -8.47 5.78
N SER A 285 13.05 -9.72 5.34
CA SER A 285 11.83 -10.51 5.42
C SER A 285 11.55 -10.91 6.86
N ARG A 286 10.26 -11.03 7.20
CA ARG A 286 9.84 -11.41 8.53
C ARG A 286 9.86 -12.95 8.69
N PRO A 287 10.26 -13.47 9.87
CA PRO A 287 10.32 -14.92 10.12
C PRO A 287 8.97 -15.63 10.02
N ASP A 288 7.88 -14.94 10.37
CA ASP A 288 6.50 -15.43 10.32
C ASP A 288 6.07 -15.89 8.92
N ARG A 289 6.59 -15.27 7.85
CA ARG A 289 6.27 -15.66 6.47
C ARG A 289 6.81 -17.03 6.10
N VAL A 290 8.01 -17.37 6.58
CA VAL A 290 8.58 -18.69 6.34
C VAL A 290 7.70 -19.74 7.02
N HIS A 291 7.24 -19.45 8.23
CA HIS A 291 6.41 -20.35 9.01
C HIS A 291 5.11 -20.72 8.29
N VAL A 292 4.37 -19.75 7.75
CA VAL A 292 3.13 -20.02 7.00
C VAL A 292 3.38 -20.91 5.77
N ILE A 293 4.49 -20.68 5.05
CA ILE A 293 4.85 -21.50 3.90
C ILE A 293 5.25 -22.91 4.35
N ASP A 294 5.98 -23.04 5.45
CA ASP A 294 6.41 -24.33 6.02
C ASP A 294 5.23 -25.16 6.52
N GLU A 295 4.27 -24.53 7.21
CA GLU A 295 3.01 -25.17 7.60
C GLU A 295 2.22 -25.66 6.39
N TRP A 296 2.14 -24.83 5.34
CA TRP A 296 1.50 -25.24 4.10
C TRP A 296 2.23 -26.42 3.45
N LEU A 297 3.56 -26.39 3.35
CA LEU A 297 4.36 -27.49 2.80
C LEU A 297 4.25 -28.79 3.59
N ALA A 298 4.07 -28.71 4.92
CA ALA A 298 3.85 -29.86 5.78
C ALA A 298 2.46 -30.48 5.58
N ALA A 299 1.44 -29.65 5.38
CA ALA A 299 0.07 -30.09 5.09
C ALA A 299 -0.12 -30.64 3.66
N HIS A 300 0.83 -30.37 2.76
CA HIS A 300 0.78 -30.77 1.34
C HIS A 300 2.05 -31.57 0.97
N PRO A 301 2.15 -32.84 1.42
CA PRO A 301 3.33 -33.68 1.18
C PRO A 301 3.54 -33.99 -0.30
N GLU A 302 4.72 -34.48 -0.65
CA GLU A 302 5.00 -34.88 -2.03
C GLU A 302 4.02 -35.97 -2.48
N PRO A 303 3.53 -35.89 -3.73
CA PRO A 303 2.78 -37.00 -4.30
C PRO A 303 3.69 -38.23 -4.30
N THR A 304 3.25 -39.31 -3.64
CA THR A 304 3.96 -40.59 -3.69
C THR A 304 4.03 -41.06 -5.14
N ALA A 305 5.26 -41.26 -5.63
CA ALA A 305 5.57 -41.73 -6.97
C ALA A 305 5.00 -43.13 -7.26
#